data_AF-A0A936JM23-F1
#
_entry.id   AF-A0A936JM23-F1
#
_cell.length_a   1.000
_cell.length_b   1.000
_cell.length_c   1.000
_cell.angle_alpha   90.00
_cell.angle_beta   90.00
_cell.angle_gamma   90.00
#
_symmetry.space_group_name_H-M   'P 1'
#
loop_
_entity.id
_entity.type
_entity.pdbx_description
1 polymer ?
#
loop_
_entity_poly.entity_id
_entity_poly.type
_entity_poly.pdbx_seq_one_letter_code
_entity_poly.pdbx_strand_id
1 'polypeptide(L)'
;MGFAIAKLRKSLEHKTDYNVLVTIMTDGEENASKEYSGKQIKQLVEELKLQKWTFTYIGTDHDVDAFAMSISITNTMTFTKNEADMKDMFDKERSARTKYSEKSV
;
A
#
# COMPACT_ATOMS: atom_id res chain seq x y z
N MET A 1 -8.36 -0.37 5.68
CA MET A 1 -7.11 -1.11 5.41
C MET A 1 -7.09 -2.53 5.99
N GLY A 2 -7.26 -2.73 7.30
CA GLY A 2 -7.18 -4.07 7.93
C GLY A 2 -8.11 -5.12 7.29
N PHE A 3 -9.36 -4.78 7.02
CA PHE A 3 -10.32 -5.67 6.33
C PHE A 3 -9.84 -6.13 4.94
N ALA A 4 -9.25 -5.23 4.15
CA ALA A 4 -8.77 -5.56 2.81
C ALA A 4 -7.60 -6.55 2.86
N ILE A 5 -6.68 -6.37 3.81
CA ILE A 5 -5.56 -7.29 4.04
C ILE A 5 -6.08 -8.66 4.49
N ALA A 6 -7.03 -8.70 5.42
CA ALA A 6 -7.63 -9.95 5.89
C ALA A 6 -8.31 -10.74 4.74
N LYS A 7 -9.05 -10.03 3.89
CA LYS A 7 -9.69 -10.62 2.70
C LYS A 7 -8.65 -11.17 1.71
N LEU A 8 -7.56 -10.44 1.47
CA LEU A 8 -6.47 -10.89 0.61
C LEU A 8 -5.80 -12.14 1.18
N ARG A 9 -5.47 -12.17 2.48
CA ARG A 9 -4.90 -13.36 3.14
C ARG A 9 -5.78 -14.59 2.94
N LYS A 10 -7.10 -14.45 3.14
CA LYS A 10 -8.04 -15.54 2.91
C LYS A 10 -8.05 -16.02 1.45
N SER A 11 -7.94 -15.10 0.49
CA SER A 11 -7.90 -15.48 -0.94
C SER A 11 -6.59 -16.18 -1.36
N LEU A 12 -5.52 -16.03 -0.56
CA LEU A 12 -4.20 -16.60 -0.82
C LEU A 12 -3.91 -17.86 0.02
N GLU A 13 -4.83 -18.27 0.90
CA GLU A 13 -4.64 -19.38 1.86
C GLU A 13 -4.23 -20.71 1.19
N HIS A 14 -4.66 -20.94 -0.05
CA HIS A 14 -4.34 -22.15 -0.83
C HIS A 14 -3.42 -21.88 -2.01
N LYS A 15 -2.83 -20.70 -2.11
CA LYS A 15 -1.85 -20.37 -3.14
C LYS A 15 -0.45 -20.48 -2.56
N THR A 16 0.45 -21.08 -3.31
CA THR A 16 1.88 -21.06 -3.04
C THR A 16 2.57 -20.22 -4.11
N ASP A 17 3.78 -19.75 -3.80
CA ASP A 17 4.63 -19.00 -4.73
C ASP A 17 3.96 -17.76 -5.36
N TYR A 18 3.66 -16.77 -4.52
CA TYR A 18 3.11 -15.50 -4.95
C TYR A 18 3.90 -14.33 -4.38
N ASN A 19 3.80 -13.20 -5.08
CA ASN A 19 4.29 -11.90 -4.67
C ASN A 19 3.07 -10.97 -4.62
N VAL A 20 2.90 -10.24 -3.51
CA VAL A 20 1.72 -9.37 -3.32
C VAL A 20 2.16 -7.92 -3.36
N LEU A 21 1.60 -7.14 -4.27
CA LEU A 21 1.72 -5.69 -4.27
C LEU A 21 0.41 -5.08 -3.76
N VAL A 22 0.48 -4.34 -2.66
CA VAL A 22 -0.63 -3.58 -2.09
C VAL A 22 -0.37 -2.10 -2.29
N THR A 23 -1.21 -1.44 -3.09
CA THR A 23 -1.18 0.01 -3.27
C THR A 23 -2.35 0.63 -2.50
N ILE A 24 -2.05 1.45 -1.51
CA ILE A 24 -3.03 2.22 -0.75
C ILE A 24 -3.07 3.61 -1.38
N MET A 25 -4.25 4.05 -1.81
CA MET A 25 -4.45 5.40 -2.36
C MET A 25 -5.44 6.14 -1.46
N THR A 26 -5.06 7.31 -0.98
CA THR A 26 -5.88 8.18 -0.14
C THR A 26 -5.82 9.61 -0.64
N ASP A 27 -6.78 10.44 -0.22
CA ASP A 27 -6.86 11.84 -0.59
C ASP A 27 -6.61 12.79 0.60
N GLY A 28 -5.96 12.26 1.64
CA GLY A 28 -5.48 12.99 2.82
C GLY A 28 -6.39 12.88 4.05
N GLU A 29 -7.65 12.49 3.90
CA GLU A 29 -8.55 12.32 5.04
C GLU A 29 -8.48 10.88 5.60
N GLU A 30 -8.10 10.76 6.87
CA GLU A 30 -7.94 9.47 7.54
C GLU A 30 -9.28 8.73 7.62
N ASN A 31 -9.24 7.48 7.14
CA ASN A 31 -10.27 6.46 7.38
C ASN A 31 -10.74 6.47 8.85
N ALA A 32 -11.99 6.88 9.07
CA ALA A 32 -12.67 6.85 10.36
C ALA A 32 -13.00 5.41 10.87
N SER A 33 -12.25 4.39 10.45
CA SER A 33 -12.48 3.01 10.89
C SER A 33 -11.81 2.76 12.24
N LYS A 34 -12.60 2.57 13.30
CA LYS A 34 -12.12 2.27 14.66
C LYS A 34 -11.74 0.81 14.91
N GLU A 35 -11.85 -0.04 13.89
CA GLU A 35 -11.71 -1.50 14.01
C GLU A 35 -10.25 -1.97 14.10
N TYR A 36 -9.32 -1.22 13.49
CA TYR A 36 -7.88 -1.51 13.55
C TYR A 36 -7.13 -0.27 13.98
N SER A 37 -6.39 -0.35 15.08
CA SER A 37 -5.48 0.71 15.51
C SER A 37 -4.25 0.80 14.59
N GLY A 38 -3.63 1.99 14.50
CA GLY A 38 -2.40 2.18 13.74
C GLY A 38 -1.29 1.21 14.14
N LYS A 39 -1.17 0.86 15.44
CA LYS A 39 -0.22 -0.14 15.93
C LYS A 39 -0.49 -1.55 15.39
N GLN A 40 -1.75 -1.97 15.34
CA GLN A 40 -2.10 -3.28 14.78
C GLN A 40 -1.82 -3.34 13.28
N ILE A 41 -2.11 -2.25 12.55
CA ILE A 41 -1.75 -2.16 11.14
C ILE A 41 -0.24 -2.21 10.96
N LYS A 42 0.52 -1.47 11.76
CA LYS A 42 1.99 -1.47 11.69
C LYS A 42 2.56 -2.88 11.82
N GLN A 43 2.16 -3.61 12.85
CA GLN A 43 2.59 -4.99 13.07
C GLN A 43 2.20 -5.89 11.89
N LEU A 44 0.97 -5.76 11.39
CA LEU A 44 0.50 -6.52 10.24
C LEU A 44 1.30 -6.24 8.96
N VAL A 45 1.64 -4.97 8.70
CA VAL A 45 2.46 -4.57 7.55
C VAL A 45 3.87 -5.14 7.69
N GLU A 46 4.48 -5.05 8.88
CA GLU A 46 5.81 -5.59 9.16
C GLU A 46 5.87 -7.11 8.95
N GLU A 47 4.89 -7.85 9.47
CA GLU A 47 4.79 -9.31 9.27
C GLU A 47 4.65 -9.68 7.79
N LEU A 48 3.78 -8.98 7.06
CA LEU A 48 3.52 -9.30 5.66
C LEU A 48 4.68 -8.94 4.74
N LYS A 49 5.45 -7.89 5.07
CA LYS A 49 6.69 -7.55 4.35
C LYS A 49 7.69 -8.71 4.33
N LEU A 50 7.75 -9.50 5.39
CA LEU A 50 8.59 -10.71 5.45
C LEU A 50 8.07 -11.84 4.53
N GLN A 51 6.79 -11.80 4.14
CA GLN A 51 6.12 -12.81 3.33
C GLN A 51 6.03 -12.42 1.85
N LYS A 52 6.98 -11.63 1.35
CA LYS A 52 7.01 -11.11 -0.04
C LYS A 52 5.88 -10.13 -0.37
N TRP A 53 5.27 -9.48 0.62
CA TRP A 53 4.31 -8.40 0.38
C TRP A 53 5.03 -7.05 0.28
N THR A 54 4.71 -6.28 -0.75
CA THR A 54 5.19 -4.92 -0.95
C THR A 54 4.04 -3.96 -0.77
N PHE A 55 4.21 -2.96 0.08
CA PHE A 55 3.21 -1.95 0.36
C PHE A 55 3.66 -0.60 -0.20
N THR A 56 2.79 0.06 -0.93
CA THR A 56 2.96 1.42 -1.45
C THR A 56 1.82 2.28 -0.94
N TYR A 57 2.14 3.46 -0.39
CA TYR A 57 1.13 4.39 0.12
C TYR A 57 1.18 5.68 -0.69
N ILE A 58 0.07 5.97 -1.37
CA ILE A 58 -0.08 7.09 -2.27
C ILE A 58 -1.12 8.03 -1.66
N GLY A 59 -0.76 9.28 -1.46
CA GLY A 59 -1.65 10.25 -0.83
C GLY A 59 -1.47 11.66 -1.37
N THR A 60 -2.29 12.58 -0.87
CA THR A 60 -2.16 14.01 -1.17
C THR A 60 -1.57 14.74 0.02
N ASP A 61 -0.68 15.71 -0.24
CA ASP A 61 -0.12 16.65 0.75
C ASP A 61 0.93 16.06 1.75
N HIS A 62 1.25 16.82 2.80
CA HIS A 62 2.35 16.65 3.76
C HIS A 62 2.15 15.53 4.82
N ASP A 63 0.93 15.09 5.10
CA ASP A 63 0.66 14.10 6.16
C ASP A 63 0.84 12.64 5.72
N VAL A 64 1.03 12.42 4.42
CA VAL A 64 1.18 11.09 3.80
C VAL A 64 2.39 10.35 4.35
N ASP A 65 3.54 11.03 4.43
CA ASP A 65 4.78 10.42 4.90
C ASP A 65 4.71 10.10 6.39
N ALA A 66 4.20 11.03 7.21
CA ALA A 66 4.06 10.83 8.64
C ALA A 66 3.15 9.64 8.97
N PHE A 67 1.99 9.56 8.31
CA PHE A 67 1.07 8.46 8.49
C PHE A 67 1.65 7.14 7.98
N ALA A 68 2.22 7.11 6.77
CA ALA A 68 2.81 5.89 6.20
C ALA A 68 3.94 5.34 7.07
N MET A 69 4.82 6.20 7.60
CA MET A 69 5.85 5.80 8.56
C MET A 69 5.26 5.24 9.85
N SER A 70 4.15 5.80 10.34
CA SER A 70 3.49 5.31 11.56
C SER A 70 3.02 3.85 11.44
N ILE A 71 2.77 3.39 10.21
CA ILE A 71 2.36 2.02 9.87
C ILE A 71 3.46 1.22 9.13
N SER A 72 4.71 1.66 9.21
CA SER A 72 5.88 0.99 8.63
C SER A 72 5.82 0.82 7.11
N ILE A 73 5.15 1.72 6.39
CA ILE A 73 5.22 1.80 4.92
C ILE A 73 6.24 2.88 4.56
N THR A 74 7.27 2.48 3.81
CA THR A 74 8.40 3.33 3.42
C THR A 74 8.36 3.74 1.95
N ASN A 75 7.55 3.03 1.14
CA ASN A 75 7.34 3.39 -0.26
C ASN A 75 6.13 4.32 -0.32
N THR A 76 6.39 5.62 -0.27
CA THR A 76 5.37 6.66 -0.32
C THR A 76 5.41 7.40 -1.66
N MET A 77 4.27 7.94 -2.05
CA MET A 77 4.16 8.76 -3.24
C MET A 77 3.12 9.86 -2.99
N THR A 78 3.53 11.10 -3.17
CA THR A 78 2.65 12.26 -3.02
C THR A 78 2.18 12.73 -4.38
N PHE A 79 0.90 13.07 -4.49
CA PHE A 79 0.35 13.69 -5.68
C PHE A 79 -0.52 14.89 -5.31
N THR A 80 -0.63 15.87 -6.21
CA THR A 80 -1.61 16.94 -6.11
C THR A 80 -2.88 16.54 -6.87
N LYS A 81 -4.06 16.95 -6.40
CA LYS A 81 -5.36 16.65 -7.04
C LYS A 81 -5.56 17.43 -8.36
N ASN A 82 -4.58 17.40 -9.26
CA ASN A 82 -4.70 17.94 -10.62
C ASN A 82 -4.56 16.81 -11.65
N GLU A 83 -5.11 17.01 -12.85
CA GLU A 83 -5.19 15.96 -13.87
C GLU A 83 -3.81 15.49 -14.35
N ALA A 84 -2.83 16.40 -14.43
CA ALA A 84 -1.49 16.10 -14.89
C ALA A 84 -0.75 15.16 -13.92
N ASP A 85 -0.80 15.48 -12.62
CA ASP A 85 -0.16 14.70 -11.56
C ASP A 85 -0.86 13.36 -11.33
N MET A 86 -2.18 13.30 -11.49
CA MET A 86 -2.90 12.02 -11.48
C MET A 86 -2.43 11.12 -12.62
N LYS A 87 -2.28 11.66 -13.84
CA LYS A 87 -1.80 10.89 -14.98
C LYS A 87 -0.37 10.38 -14.75
N ASP A 88 0.53 11.25 -14.31
CA ASP A 88 1.92 10.87 -13.99
C ASP A 88 1.97 9.80 -12.87
N MET A 89 1.06 9.89 -11.89
CA MET A 89 0.95 8.91 -10.83
C MET A 89 0.55 7.52 -11.34
N PHE A 90 -0.48 7.44 -12.19
CA PHE A 90 -0.88 6.16 -12.79
C PHE A 90 0.21 5.59 -13.71
N ASP A 91 0.91 6.43 -14.46
CA ASP A 91 2.01 6.00 -15.35
C ASP A 91 3.20 5.43 -14.53
N LYS A 92 3.53 6.06 -13.40
CA LYS A 92 4.56 5.58 -12.44
C LYS A 92 4.13 4.29 -11.73
N GLU A 93 2.90 4.22 -11.24
CA GLU A 93 2.35 3.02 -10.58
C GLU A 93 2.38 1.82 -11.54
N ARG A 94 1.92 2.04 -12.78
CA ARG A 94 1.95 1.02 -13.83
C ARG A 94 3.36 0.52 -14.09
N SER A 95 4.32 1.44 -14.23
CA SER A 95 5.72 1.09 -14.45
C SER A 95 6.33 0.32 -13.28
N ALA A 96 6.01 0.72 -12.04
CA ALA A 96 6.45 0.03 -10.84
C ALA A 96 5.86 -1.39 -10.76
N ARG A 97 4.57 -1.55 -11.10
CA ARG A 97 3.88 -2.83 -11.14
C ARG A 97 4.48 -3.77 -12.19
N THR A 98 4.79 -3.27 -13.40
CA THR A 98 5.45 -4.07 -14.44
C THR A 98 6.82 -4.56 -13.97
N LYS A 99 7.66 -3.69 -13.42
CA LYS A 99 8.98 -4.08 -12.89
C LYS A 99 8.88 -5.07 -11.73
N TYR A 100 7.87 -4.93 -10.86
CA TYR A 100 7.62 -5.87 -9.78
C TYR A 100 7.20 -7.25 -10.29
N SER A 101 6.34 -7.31 -11.32
CA SER A 101 5.98 -8.58 -11.95
C SER A 101 7.14 -9.27 -12.65
N GLU A 102 8.10 -8.51 -13.21
CA GLU A 102 9.28 -9.06 -13.88
C GLU A 102 10.32 -9.62 -12.89
N LYS A 103 10.46 -9.01 -11.70
CA LYS A 103 11.32 -9.52 -10.61
C LYS A 103 10.80 -10.79 -9.94
N SER A 104 9.57 -11.19 -10.25
CA SER A 104 8.87 -12.32 -9.63
C SER A 104 9.11 -13.64 -10.35
N VAL A 105 9.99 -13.68 -11.35
CA VAL A 105 10.33 -14.84 -12.19
C VAL A 105 11.75 -15.32 -11.88
#